data_AF-A0A809Z791-F1
#
_entry.id   AF-A0A809Z791-F1
#
_cell.length_a   1.000
_cell.length_b   1.000
_cell.length_c   1.000
_cell.angle_alpha   90.00
_cell.angle_beta   90.00
_cell.angle_gamma   90.00
#
_symmetry.space_group_name_H-M   'P 1'
#
loop_
_entity.id
_entity.type
_entity.pdbx_description
1 polymer ?
#
loop_
_entity_poly.entity_id
_entity_poly.type
_entity_poly.pdbx_seq_one_letter_code
_entity_poly.pdbx_strand_id
1 'polypeptide(L)'
;MLNAMVASSKTHAAAMIRWLGLKPEEWEPIAYGDPIHKMFANVRLVRPSEGVEQAHTDWVLEKLVPYICMTCTTVPLNWRIPQEHVS
;
A
#
# COMPACT_ATOMS: atom_id res chain seq x y z
N MET A 1 -5.91 -10.88 -4.82
CA MET A 1 -5.87 -9.63 -4.03
C MET A 1 -4.95 -8.67 -4.76
N LEU A 2 -5.37 -7.43 -5.02
CA LEU A 2 -4.59 -6.48 -5.82
C LEU A 2 -3.49 -5.83 -4.99
N ASN A 3 -2.48 -5.26 -5.64
CA ASN A 3 -1.49 -4.38 -5.02
C ASN A 3 -1.84 -2.92 -5.34
N ALA A 4 -1.31 -1.96 -4.58
CA ALA A 4 -1.50 -0.53 -4.84
C ALA A 4 -0.18 0.18 -5.13
N MET A 5 -0.19 1.04 -6.15
CA MET A 5 0.85 2.04 -6.40
C MET A 5 0.28 3.41 -6.06
N VAL A 6 0.85 4.07 -5.06
CA VAL A 6 0.40 5.40 -4.60
C VAL A 6 1.38 6.45 -5.09
N ALA A 7 0.89 7.49 -5.74
CA ALA A 7 1.69 8.62 -6.24
C ALA A 7 0.89 9.94 -6.22
N SER A 8 1.47 11.04 -6.70
CA SER A 8 0.78 12.35 -6.79
C SER A 8 -0.52 12.32 -7.59
N SER A 9 -0.63 11.45 -8.59
CA SER A 9 -1.82 11.30 -9.40
C SER A 9 -1.95 9.86 -9.88
N LYS A 10 -3.15 9.45 -10.30
CA LYS A 10 -3.35 8.12 -10.90
C LYS A 10 -2.52 7.93 -12.17
N THR A 11 -2.33 8.98 -12.96
CA THR A 11 -1.47 8.97 -14.15
C THR A 11 -0.01 8.73 -13.77
N HIS A 12 0.48 9.39 -12.71
CA HIS A 12 1.83 9.19 -12.19
C HIS A 12 2.00 7.75 -11.66
N ALA A 13 1.05 7.25 -10.87
CA ALA A 13 1.08 5.88 -10.37
C ALA A 13 1.07 4.85 -11.52
N ALA A 14 0.22 5.04 -12.54
CA ALA A 14 0.17 4.15 -13.71
C ALA A 14 1.46 4.19 -14.54
N ALA A 15 2.11 5.36 -14.64
CA ALA A 15 3.41 5.49 -15.28
C ALA A 15 4.48 4.70 -14.51
N MET A 16 4.47 4.75 -13.18
CA MET A 16 5.40 4.01 -12.32
C MET A 16 5.20 2.51 -12.38
N ILE A 17 3.94 2.03 -12.46
CA ILE A 17 3.64 0.60 -12.69
C ILE A 17 4.31 0.12 -13.98
N ARG A 18 4.15 0.87 -15.09
CA ARG A 18 4.77 0.54 -16.38
C ARG A 18 6.29 0.62 -16.33
N TRP A 19 6.85 1.66 -15.74
CA TRP A 19 8.30 1.86 -15.61
C TRP A 19 8.95 0.66 -14.91
N LEU A 20 8.35 0.19 -13.81
CA LEU A 20 8.89 -0.88 -13.00
C LEU A 20 8.60 -2.28 -13.57
N GLY A 21 7.98 -2.38 -14.76
CA GLY A 21 7.62 -3.66 -15.36
C GLY A 21 6.59 -4.46 -14.55
N LEU A 22 5.78 -3.78 -13.74
CA LEU A 22 4.73 -4.41 -12.96
C LEU A 22 3.51 -4.69 -13.83
N LYS A 23 2.83 -5.81 -13.58
CA LYS A 23 1.63 -6.21 -14.31
C LYS A 23 0.45 -5.30 -13.93
N PRO A 24 -0.16 -4.56 -14.89
CA PRO A 24 -1.27 -3.65 -14.61
C PRO A 24 -2.50 -4.35 -13.99
N GLU A 25 -2.73 -5.62 -14.31
CA GLU A 25 -3.82 -6.43 -13.75
C GLU A 25 -3.61 -6.81 -12.27
N GLU A 26 -2.38 -6.70 -11.76
CA GLU A 26 -2.03 -6.99 -10.37
C GLU A 26 -1.85 -5.70 -9.53
N TRP A 27 -1.82 -4.51 -10.15
CA TRP A 27 -1.49 -3.24 -9.50
C TRP A 27 -2.49 -2.13 -9.82
N GLU A 28 -3.11 -1.57 -8.78
CA GLU A 28 -4.07 -0.47 -8.88
C GLU A 28 -3.37 0.89 -8.64
N PRO A 29 -3.54 1.86 -9.55
CA PRO A 29 -3.01 3.21 -9.38
C PRO A 29 -3.90 4.04 -8.46
N ILE A 30 -3.28 4.66 -7.44
CA ILE A 30 -3.95 5.47 -6.41
C ILE A 30 -3.24 6.82 -6.31
N ALA A 31 -4.00 7.91 -6.18
CA ALA A 31 -3.45 9.22 -5.86
C ALA A 31 -3.41 9.44 -4.34
N TYR A 32 -2.46 10.24 -3.84
CA TYR A 32 -2.54 10.75 -2.47
C TYR A 32 -3.86 11.50 -2.25
N GLY A 33 -4.53 11.23 -1.12
CA GLY A 33 -5.84 11.81 -0.80
C GLY A 33 -7.04 11.06 -1.38
N ASP A 34 -6.85 10.09 -2.28
CA ASP A 34 -7.95 9.27 -2.77
C ASP A 34 -8.57 8.45 -1.62
N PRO A 35 -9.89 8.21 -1.64
CA PRO A 35 -10.50 7.31 -0.67
C PRO A 35 -10.09 5.85 -0.96
N ILE A 36 -9.75 5.12 0.10
CA ILE A 36 -9.36 3.70 0.02
C ILE A 36 -10.57 2.82 0.32
N HIS A 37 -11.08 2.12 -0.70
CA HIS A 37 -12.27 1.26 -0.58
C HIS A 37 -11.97 -0.23 -0.78
N LYS A 38 -10.79 -0.58 -1.30
CA LYS A 38 -10.43 -1.94 -1.69
C LYS A 38 -9.25 -2.44 -0.86
N MET A 39 -9.25 -3.74 -0.58
CA MET A 39 -8.17 -4.41 0.15
C MET A 39 -6.96 -4.64 -0.77
N PHE A 40 -5.78 -4.28 -0.29
CA PHE A 40 -4.51 -4.44 -1.02
C PHE A 40 -3.56 -5.39 -0.29
N ALA A 41 -2.91 -6.27 -1.04
CA ALA A 41 -1.92 -7.22 -0.51
C ALA A 41 -0.57 -6.54 -0.24
N ASN A 42 -0.15 -5.66 -1.14
CA ASN A 42 1.06 -4.85 -1.01
C ASN A 42 0.80 -3.42 -1.47
N VAL A 43 1.54 -2.47 -0.91
CA VAL A 43 1.47 -1.05 -1.29
C VAL A 43 2.87 -0.50 -1.52
N ARG A 44 3.05 0.24 -2.62
CA ARG A 44 4.27 1.01 -2.89
C ARG A 44 3.94 2.49 -2.97
N LEU A 45 4.71 3.29 -2.24
CA LEU A 45 4.58 4.75 -2.16
C LEU A 45 5.66 5.40 -3.02
N VAL A 46 5.24 6.21 -3.99
CA VAL A 46 6.11 7.02 -4.84
C VAL A 46 6.11 8.43 -4.29
N ARG A 47 7.29 8.98 -4.00
CA ARG A 47 7.44 10.34 -3.52
C ARG A 47 6.61 11.31 -4.39
N PRO A 48 5.81 12.21 -3.80
CA PRO A 48 5.07 13.17 -4.59
C PRO A 48 6.00 14.03 -5.45
N SER A 49 5.55 14.40 -6.65
CA SER A 49 6.30 15.22 -7.59
C SER A 49 6.42 16.68 -7.14
N GLU A 50 5.44 17.19 -6.40
CA GLU A 50 5.40 18.55 -5.87
C GLU A 50 5.40 18.50 -4.34
N GLY A 51 6.56 18.75 -3.74
CA GLY A 51 6.72 18.84 -2.28
C GLY A 51 6.31 17.57 -1.52
N VAL A 52 6.53 17.57 -0.20
CA VAL A 52 5.83 16.65 0.70
C VAL A 52 4.98 17.52 1.58
N GLU A 53 3.70 17.61 1.27
CA GLU A 53 2.73 18.31 2.09
C GLU A 53 2.38 17.48 3.33
N GLN A 54 2.11 18.16 4.44
CA GLN A 54 1.68 17.50 5.68
C GLN A 54 0.44 16.64 5.42
N ALA A 55 -0.50 17.12 4.58
CA ALA A 55 -1.71 16.39 4.20
C ALA A 55 -1.43 15.02 3.55
N HIS A 56 -0.36 14.87 2.76
CA HIS A 56 0.03 13.58 2.20
C HIS A 56 0.50 12.62 3.31
N THR A 57 1.27 13.14 4.26
CA THR A 57 1.77 12.37 5.41
C THR A 57 0.62 11.95 6.31
N ASP A 58 -0.28 12.87 6.64
CA ASP A 58 -1.47 12.60 7.46
C ASP A 58 -2.34 11.54 6.81
N TRP A 59 -2.60 11.65 5.50
CA TRP A 59 -3.38 10.64 4.79
C TRP A 59 -2.71 9.26 4.81
N VAL A 60 -1.39 9.18 4.64
CA VAL A 60 -0.65 7.91 4.71
C VAL A 60 -0.78 7.29 6.11
N LEU A 61 -0.60 8.09 7.16
CA LEU A 61 -0.60 7.61 8.54
C LEU A 61 -2.01 7.30 9.07
N GLU A 62 -3.02 8.08 8.68
CA GLU A 62 -4.37 7.96 9.22
C GLU A 62 -5.28 7.03 8.41
N LYS A 63 -5.03 6.88 7.10
CA LYS A 63 -5.90 6.11 6.20
C LYS A 63 -5.20 4.88 5.67
N LEU A 64 -4.03 5.05 5.05
CA LEU A 64 -3.38 3.97 4.33
C LEU A 64 -2.76 2.93 5.27
N VAL A 65 -1.92 3.35 6.22
CA VAL A 65 -1.24 2.45 7.16
C VAL A 65 -2.22 1.64 8.00
N PRO A 66 -3.24 2.23 8.65
CA PRO A 66 -4.20 1.46 9.46
C PRO A 66 -4.94 0.43 8.62
N TYR A 67 -5.31 0.81 7.38
CA TYR A 67 -5.96 -0.10 6.46
C TYR A 67 -5.06 -1.28 6.10
N ILE A 68 -3.80 -1.05 5.71
CA ILE A 68 -2.83 -2.12 5.43
C ILE A 68 -2.64 -3.03 6.65
N CYS A 69 -2.50 -2.46 7.86
CA CYS A 69 -2.28 -3.22 9.09
C CYS A 69 -3.46 -4.13 9.45
N MET A 70 -4.70 -3.73 9.15
CA MET A 70 -5.86 -4.61 9.33
C MET A 70 -5.92 -5.74 8.28
N THR A 71 -5.31 -5.54 7.11
CA THR A 71 -5.47 -6.45 5.97
C THR A 71 -4.28 -7.36 5.71
N CYS A 72 -3.07 -6.97 6.15
CA CYS A 72 -1.89 -7.81 6.08
C CYS A 72 -1.89 -8.80 7.26
N THR A 73 -1.84 -10.09 6.95
CA THR A 73 -1.53 -11.13 7.94
C THR A 73 -0.08 -10.93 8.38
N THR A 74 0.11 -10.29 9.54
CA THR A 74 1.45 -10.09 10.15
C THR A 74 2.06 -11.42 10.60
N VAL A 75 1.23 -12.44 10.77
CA VAL A 75 1.59 -13.83 11.05
C VAL A 75 1.33 -14.65 9.78
N PRO A 76 2.35 -15.25 9.15
CA PRO A 76 2.15 -16.18 8.05
C PRO A 76 1.18 -17.29 8.46
N LEU A 77 0.28 -17.69 7.56
CA LEU A 77 -0.79 -18.68 7.83
C LEU A 77 -0.31 -20.02 8.43
N ASN A 78 0.98 -20.34 8.28
CA ASN A 78 1.60 -21.57 8.79
C ASN A 78 2.58 -21.32 9.94
N TRP A 79 2.69 -20.09 10.44
CA TRP A 79 3.58 -19.78 11.53
C TRP A 79 2.94 -20.27 12.84
N ARG A 80 3.53 -21.30 13.43
CA ARG A 80 3.15 -21.79 14.75
C ARG A 80 4.14 -21.24 15.77
N ILE A 81 3.65 -20.69 16.87
CA ILE A 81 4.49 -20.38 18.02
C ILE A 81 5.01 -21.74 18.54
N PRO A 82 6.34 -21.95 18.62
CA PRO A 82 6.88 -23.18 19.19
C PRO A 82 6.30 -23.35 20.60
N GLN A 83 5.64 -24.48 20.86
CA GLN A 83 4.97 -24.76 22.14
C GLN A 83 5.94 -24.71 23.33
N GLU A 84 7.24 -24.87 23.06
CA GLU A 84 8.36 -24.75 24.00
C GLU A 84 8.47 -23.35 24.63
N HIS A 85 7.86 -22.33 24.02
CA HIS A 85 7.85 -20.94 24.49
C HIS A 85 6.50 -20.49 25.06
N VAL A 86 5.48 -21.36 25.08
CA VAL A 86 4.16 -21.06 25.64
C VAL A 86 4.02 -21.82 26.96
N SER A 87 4.44 -21.15 28.04
CA SER A 87 4.29 -21.60 29.43
C SER A 87 2.91 -21.32 29.99
#